data_AF-A0A2V8KY49-F1
#
_entry.id   AF-A0A2V8KY49-F1
#
_cell.length_a   1.000
_cell.length_b   1.000
_cell.length_c   1.000
_cell.angle_alpha   90.00
_cell.angle_beta   90.00
_cell.angle_gamma   90.00
#
_symmetry.space_group_name_H-M   'P 1'
#
loop_
_entity.id
_entity.type
_entity.pdbx_description
1 polymer ?
#
loop_
_entity_poly.entity_id
_entity_poly.type
_entity_poly.pdbx_seq_one_letter_code
_entity_poly.pdbx_strand_id
1 'polypeptide(L)'
;MENAGATNDPENEPPVITGSGQQAVTLPNSVTVTATAQDDGRPRPRRQRNADLTEGSAQGLSVRWIQYRGPGPVTFSPAARVGGDGKPLISTTQASFKVPGIYVLRAIASDGLLDAVHDVTVIVK
;
A
#
# COMPACT_ATOMS: atom_id res chain seq x y z
N MET A 1 -19.95 -17.24 -26.06
CA MET A 1 -18.53 -16.85 -25.90
C MET A 1 -18.45 -16.00 -24.65
N GLU A 2 -18.32 -16.65 -23.49
CA GLU A 2 -18.29 -15.94 -22.20
C GLU A 2 -16.85 -15.59 -21.84
N ASN A 3 -16.61 -14.30 -21.66
CA ASN A 3 -15.43 -13.72 -21.06
C ASN A 3 -15.41 -14.15 -19.58
N ALA A 4 -14.75 -15.26 -19.26
CA ALA A 4 -14.58 -15.70 -17.88
C ALA A 4 -13.63 -14.73 -17.16
N GLY A 5 -14.25 -13.82 -16.40
CA GLY A 5 -13.62 -12.75 -15.66
C GLY A 5 -12.51 -13.22 -14.73
N ALA A 6 -11.65 -12.27 -14.38
CA ALA A 6 -10.64 -12.39 -13.34
C ALA A 6 -11.21 -12.56 -11.92
N THR A 7 -12.44 -13.04 -11.75
CA THR A 7 -13.22 -12.69 -10.56
C THR A 7 -13.23 -13.73 -9.45
N ASN A 8 -12.73 -14.95 -9.63
CA ASN A 8 -12.80 -15.97 -8.57
C ASN A 8 -11.58 -16.89 -8.61
N ASP A 9 -10.58 -16.61 -7.78
CA ASP A 9 -9.64 -17.63 -7.28
C ASP A 9 -10.12 -18.00 -5.87
N PRO A 10 -10.87 -19.11 -5.71
CA PRO A 10 -11.51 -19.45 -4.43
C PRO A 10 -10.51 -19.85 -3.34
N GLU A 11 -9.26 -20.09 -3.70
CA GLU A 11 -8.16 -20.42 -2.78
C GLU A 11 -7.31 -19.18 -2.44
N ASN A 12 -7.67 -18.00 -2.94
CA ASN A 12 -6.96 -16.75 -2.67
C ASN A 12 -7.22 -16.25 -1.25
N GLU A 13 -6.16 -16.06 -0.47
CA GLU A 13 -6.23 -15.39 0.82
C GLU A 13 -5.87 -13.90 0.69
N PRO A 14 -6.44 -13.00 1.51
CA PRO A 14 -6.05 -11.59 1.47
C PRO A 14 -4.58 -11.42 1.90
N PRO A 15 -3.88 -10.38 1.40
CA PRO A 15 -2.54 -10.08 1.88
C PRO A 15 -2.48 -9.89 3.40
N VAL A 16 -1.36 -10.24 4.01
CA VAL A 16 -1.04 -9.87 5.39
C VAL A 16 -0.14 -8.65 5.38
N ILE A 17 -0.53 -7.58 6.07
CA ILE A 17 0.25 -6.35 6.17
C ILE A 17 0.57 -5.98 7.61
N THR A 18 1.81 -5.57 7.84
CA THR A 18 2.30 -5.00 9.10
C THR A 18 3.09 -3.74 8.81
N GLY A 19 3.31 -2.87 9.79
CA GLY A 19 4.07 -1.65 9.56
C GLY A 19 4.43 -0.90 10.82
N SER A 20 4.87 0.35 10.62
CA SER A 20 5.19 1.27 11.71
C SER A 20 4.07 1.38 12.74
N GLY A 21 4.42 1.49 14.02
CA GLY A 21 3.47 1.82 15.08
C GLY A 21 3.13 3.32 15.10
N GLN A 22 2.43 3.76 16.15
CA GLN A 22 2.13 5.18 16.35
C GLN A 22 3.40 6.03 16.39
N GLN A 23 3.34 7.23 15.78
CA GLN A 23 4.45 8.17 15.71
C GLN A 23 4.04 9.57 16.19
N ALA A 24 5.02 10.38 16.53
CA ALA A 24 4.85 11.79 16.83
C ALA A 24 5.97 12.61 16.17
N VAL A 25 5.63 13.83 15.73
CA VAL A 25 6.58 14.72 15.05
C VAL A 25 6.26 16.17 15.39
N THR A 26 7.28 17.02 15.44
CA THR A 26 7.12 18.47 15.55
C THR A 26 7.47 19.12 14.23
N LEU A 27 6.62 20.01 13.73
CA LEU A 27 6.88 20.75 12.50
C LEU A 27 8.21 21.54 12.59
N PRO A 28 8.95 21.68 11.48
CA PRO A 28 8.64 21.25 10.11
C PRO A 28 9.13 19.83 9.78
N ASN A 29 9.48 19.02 10.79
CA ASN A 29 10.01 17.67 10.55
C ASN A 29 8.94 16.76 9.92
N SER A 30 9.43 15.73 9.25
CA SER A 30 8.64 14.67 8.64
C SER A 30 8.82 13.36 9.40
N VAL A 31 7.99 12.37 9.08
CA VAL A 31 8.14 11.02 9.62
C VAL A 31 8.40 10.01 8.51
N THR A 32 9.15 8.96 8.82
CA THR A 32 9.29 7.80 7.93
C THR A 32 8.31 6.73 8.37
N VAL A 33 7.45 6.29 7.45
CA VAL A 33 6.57 5.14 7.65
C VAL A 33 6.96 3.99 6.75
N THR A 34 6.89 2.78 7.30
CA THR A 34 7.21 1.54 6.60
C THR A 34 6.06 0.56 6.77
N ALA A 35 5.74 -0.17 5.70
CA ALA A 35 4.83 -1.30 5.72
C ALA A 35 5.46 -2.48 4.98
N THR A 36 5.25 -3.68 5.50
CA THR A 36 5.65 -4.95 4.90
C THR A 36 4.38 -5.75 4.64
N ALA A 37 4.14 -6.08 3.37
CA ALA A 37 3.06 -6.95 2.95
C ALA A 37 3.59 -8.32 2.53
N GLN A 38 2.83 -9.38 2.81
CA GLN A 38 3.07 -10.73 2.34
C GLN A 38 1.76 -11.28 1.80
N ASP A 39 1.88 -12.25 0.89
CA ASP A 39 0.76 -12.77 0.13
C ASP A 39 1.00 -14.25 -0.19
N ASP A 40 -0.05 -15.01 -0.46
CA ASP A 40 0.01 -16.42 -0.81
C ASP A 40 0.48 -16.67 -2.26
N GLY A 41 0.74 -15.59 -3.02
CA GLY A 41 1.15 -15.63 -4.41
C GLY A 41 -0.02 -15.81 -5.38
N ARG A 42 -1.24 -15.55 -4.91
CA ARG A 42 -2.48 -15.58 -5.70
C ARG A 42 -3.07 -14.16 -5.80
N PRO A 43 -3.96 -13.90 -6.78
CA PRO A 43 -4.21 -14.72 -7.95
C PRO A 43 -2.93 -14.90 -8.76
N ARG A 44 -2.71 -16.11 -9.30
CA ARG A 44 -1.52 -16.35 -10.13
C ARG A 44 -1.49 -15.34 -11.29
N PRO A 45 -0.36 -14.63 -11.52
CA PRO A 45 -0.26 -13.67 -12.60
C PRO A 45 -0.67 -14.34 -13.92
N ARG A 46 -1.70 -13.80 -14.56
CA ARG A 46 -2.12 -14.33 -15.85
C ARG A 46 -1.04 -13.93 -16.83
N ARG A 47 -0.37 -14.89 -17.47
CA ARG A 47 0.54 -14.57 -18.59
C ARG A 47 -0.27 -13.91 -19.71
N GLN A 48 -0.45 -12.59 -19.65
CA GLN A 48 -1.00 -11.81 -20.73
C GLN A 48 0.06 -11.84 -21.83
N ARG A 49 -0.25 -12.53 -22.92
CA ARG A 49 0.64 -12.65 -24.10
C ARG A 49 1.06 -11.30 -24.70
N ASN A 50 0.34 -10.23 -24.36
CA ASN A 50 0.55 -8.86 -24.84
C ASN A 50 0.52 -7.84 -23.68
N ALA A 51 1.14 -8.14 -22.53
CA ALA A 51 1.30 -7.12 -21.50
C ALA A 51 2.30 -6.08 -22.02
N ASP A 52 1.79 -4.98 -22.55
CA ASP A 52 2.53 -3.73 -22.69
C ASP A 52 3.12 -3.42 -21.30
N LEU A 53 4.45 -3.49 -21.19
CA LEU A 53 5.19 -3.37 -19.93
C LEU A 53 5.24 -1.91 -19.47
N THR A 54 4.14 -1.17 -19.58
CA THR A 54 4.01 0.15 -18.95
C THR A 54 4.08 -0.04 -17.43
N GLU A 55 5.09 0.57 -16.83
CA GLU A 55 5.30 0.65 -15.38
C GLU A 55 3.97 0.92 -14.66
N GLY A 56 3.47 -0.08 -13.93
CA GLY A 56 2.29 0.07 -13.09
C GLY A 56 1.30 -1.09 -13.11
N SER A 57 1.31 -1.92 -14.16
CA SER A 57 0.50 -3.15 -14.26
C SER A 57 1.18 -4.35 -13.59
N ALA A 58 1.72 -4.17 -12.39
CA ALA A 58 2.17 -5.30 -11.57
C ALA A 58 0.95 -6.19 -11.31
N GLN A 59 0.86 -7.32 -11.99
CA GLN A 59 -0.05 -8.40 -11.64
C GLN A 59 0.58 -9.10 -10.44
N GLY A 60 0.16 -8.72 -9.24
CA GLY A 60 0.72 -9.24 -8.00
C GLY A 60 0.59 -8.26 -6.85
N LEU A 61 1.18 -8.63 -5.71
CA LEU A 61 1.14 -7.86 -4.48
C LEU A 61 1.62 -6.42 -4.70
N SER A 62 0.83 -5.47 -4.20
CA SER A 62 1.15 -4.04 -4.19
C SER A 62 0.84 -3.41 -2.84
N VAL A 63 1.59 -2.38 -2.47
CA VAL A 63 1.34 -1.56 -1.28
C VAL A 63 1.24 -0.11 -1.70
N ARG A 64 0.21 0.58 -1.21
CA ARG A 64 0.09 2.04 -1.34
C ARG A 64 -0.23 2.73 -0.02
N TRP A 65 0.25 3.96 0.16
CA TRP A 65 -0.13 4.81 1.29
C TRP A 65 -1.13 5.89 0.89
N ILE A 66 -2.07 6.17 1.79
CA ILE A 66 -2.98 7.31 1.71
C ILE A 66 -3.07 8.04 3.05
N GLN A 67 -3.42 9.31 3.00
CA GLN A 67 -4.00 9.99 4.16
C GLN A 67 -5.45 9.53 4.31
N TYR A 68 -5.77 8.80 5.37
CA TYR A 68 -7.14 8.34 5.65
C TYR A 68 -7.93 9.39 6.46
N ARG A 69 -7.27 10.06 7.41
CA ARG A 69 -7.82 11.15 8.23
C ARG A 69 -6.72 12.17 8.53
N GLY A 70 -7.11 13.43 8.75
CA GLY A 70 -6.22 14.47 9.28
C GLY A 70 -6.70 15.88 8.95
N PRO A 71 -6.20 16.90 9.68
CA PRO A 71 -6.64 18.29 9.54
C PRO A 71 -6.07 19.05 8.33
N GLY A 72 -5.03 18.54 7.68
CA GLY A 72 -4.40 19.16 6.51
C GLY A 72 -3.86 18.13 5.53
N PRO A 73 -3.28 18.53 4.39
CA PRO A 73 -2.72 17.59 3.42
C PRO A 73 -1.43 16.93 3.93
N VAL A 74 -1.19 15.69 3.53
CA VAL A 74 0.07 14.95 3.72
C VAL A 74 0.76 14.76 2.38
N THR A 75 2.06 15.09 2.32
CA THR A 75 2.90 14.80 1.15
C THR A 75 3.75 13.55 1.43
N PHE A 76 3.77 12.61 0.49
CA PHE A 76 4.59 11.41 0.54
C PHE A 76 5.76 11.51 -0.44
N SER A 77 6.98 11.22 0.02
CA SER A 77 8.19 11.24 -0.82
C SER A 77 9.14 10.10 -0.43
N PRO A 78 9.53 9.20 -1.34
CA PRO A 78 9.03 9.05 -2.72
C PRO A 78 7.53 8.69 -2.74
N ALA A 79 6.93 8.74 -3.95
CA ALA A 79 5.54 8.37 -4.16
C ALA A 79 5.25 6.99 -3.55
N ALA A 80 4.20 6.92 -2.74
CA ALA A 80 4.00 5.81 -1.82
C ALA A 80 3.23 4.66 -2.47
N ARG A 81 3.74 4.14 -3.60
CA ARG A 81 3.25 2.90 -4.21
C ARG A 81 4.44 2.05 -4.65
N VAL A 82 4.42 0.78 -4.25
CA VAL A 82 5.37 -0.24 -4.70
C VAL A 82 4.58 -1.48 -5.10
N GLY A 83 5.08 -2.26 -6.06
CA GLY A 83 4.53 -3.54 -6.48
C GLY A 83 5.64 -4.55 -6.71
N GLY A 84 5.34 -5.83 -6.61
CA GLY A 84 6.32 -6.89 -6.89
C GLY A 84 5.76 -8.30 -6.79
N ASP A 85 6.52 -9.26 -7.34
CA ASP A 85 6.05 -10.62 -7.55
C ASP A 85 6.52 -11.54 -6.41
N GLY A 86 5.68 -11.73 -5.38
CA GLY A 86 5.74 -12.88 -4.46
C GLY A 86 6.90 -12.95 -3.45
N LYS A 87 7.39 -11.81 -2.96
CA LYS A 87 8.27 -11.70 -1.78
C LYS A 87 7.65 -10.71 -0.78
N PRO A 88 8.05 -10.68 0.49
CA PRO A 88 7.63 -9.61 1.39
C PRO A 88 7.89 -8.25 0.73
N LEU A 89 6.82 -7.55 0.40
CA LEU A 89 6.87 -6.27 -0.30
C LEU A 89 6.99 -5.17 0.75
N ILE A 90 8.15 -4.54 0.79
CA ILE A 90 8.46 -3.47 1.75
C ILE A 90 8.24 -2.12 1.06
N SER A 91 7.34 -1.32 1.61
CA SER A 91 7.08 0.06 1.22
C SER A 91 7.56 1.00 2.31
N THR A 92 8.52 1.88 1.99
CA THR A 92 9.00 2.93 2.89
C THR A 92 8.83 4.29 2.22
N THR A 93 8.20 5.24 2.91
CA THR A 93 8.01 6.60 2.41
C THR A 93 8.09 7.61 3.55
N GLN A 94 8.49 8.83 3.22
CA GLN A 94 8.49 9.95 4.15
C GLN A 94 7.16 10.72 4.02
N ALA A 95 6.47 10.93 5.14
CA ALA A 95 5.25 11.72 5.24
C ALA A 95 5.54 13.08 5.87
N SER A 96 5.19 14.15 5.17
CA SER A 96 5.40 15.54 5.58
C SER A 96 4.06 16.24 5.80
N PHE A 97 4.02 17.10 6.82
CA PHE A 97 2.81 17.77 7.30
C PHE A 97 3.00 19.29 7.32
N LYS A 98 1.89 20.05 7.33
CA LYS A 98 1.90 21.52 7.46
C LYS A 98 0.97 22.07 8.54
N VAL A 99 0.10 21.23 9.08
CA VAL A 99 -0.91 21.61 10.07
C VAL A 99 -0.77 20.69 11.29
N PRO A 100 -0.65 21.23 12.52
CA PRO A 100 -0.67 20.41 13.72
C PRO A 100 -1.99 19.65 13.89
N GLY A 101 -1.93 18.48 14.51
CA GLY A 101 -3.09 17.66 14.84
C GLY A 101 -2.86 16.17 14.64
N ILE A 102 -3.94 15.39 14.73
CA ILE A 102 -3.89 13.93 14.64
C ILE A 102 -4.20 13.50 13.21
N TYR A 103 -3.31 12.70 12.64
CA TYR A 103 -3.42 12.10 11.32
C TYR A 103 -3.51 10.58 11.42
N VAL A 104 -4.22 9.97 10.47
CA VAL A 104 -4.18 8.52 10.24
C VAL A 104 -3.67 8.29 8.82
N LEU A 105 -2.47 7.74 8.72
CA LEU A 105 -1.89 7.28 7.45
C LEU A 105 -2.22 5.81 7.29
N ARG A 106 -2.75 5.41 6.14
CA ARG A 106 -3.16 4.02 5.90
C ARG A 106 -2.31 3.41 4.79
N ALA A 107 -1.61 2.34 5.11
CA ALA A 107 -1.05 1.43 4.11
C ALA A 107 -2.13 0.44 3.66
N ILE A 108 -2.23 0.20 2.36
CA ILE A 108 -3.17 -0.72 1.75
C ILE A 108 -2.36 -1.70 0.91
N ALA A 109 -2.37 -2.98 1.31
CA ALA A 109 -1.86 -4.08 0.52
C ALA A 109 -2.98 -4.64 -0.36
N SER A 110 -2.67 -4.95 -1.61
CA SER A 110 -3.61 -5.52 -2.58
C SER A 110 -2.91 -6.58 -3.42
N ASP A 111 -3.52 -7.75 -3.57
CA ASP A 111 -3.10 -8.81 -4.50
C ASP A 111 -3.76 -8.68 -5.89
N GLY A 112 -4.69 -7.72 -6.04
CA GLY A 112 -5.50 -7.49 -7.24
C GLY A 112 -6.94 -8.01 -7.15
N LEU A 113 -7.28 -8.81 -6.14
CA LEU A 113 -8.64 -9.30 -5.82
C LEU A 113 -9.08 -8.92 -4.40
N LEU A 114 -8.18 -9.04 -3.42
CA LEU A 114 -8.42 -8.77 -2.02
C LEU A 114 -7.42 -7.72 -1.50
N ASP A 115 -7.86 -7.02 -0.45
CA ASP A 115 -7.11 -5.95 0.18
C ASP A 115 -6.95 -6.19 1.68
N ALA A 116 -5.83 -5.73 2.24
CA ALA A 116 -5.61 -5.60 3.68
C ALA A 116 -5.01 -4.24 4.03
N VAL A 117 -5.19 -3.80 5.27
CA VAL A 117 -4.83 -2.44 5.70
C VAL A 117 -4.02 -2.42 6.99
N HIS A 118 -3.12 -1.44 7.09
CA HIS A 118 -2.40 -1.09 8.32
C HIS A 118 -2.45 0.42 8.55
N ASP A 119 -2.97 0.83 9.71
CA ASP A 119 -3.12 2.25 10.07
C ASP A 119 -1.98 2.72 10.98
N VAL A 120 -1.46 3.91 10.70
CA VAL A 120 -0.44 4.62 11.49
C VAL A 120 -1.01 5.94 11.96
N THR A 121 -1.22 6.05 13.27
CA THR A 121 -1.55 7.34 13.90
C THR A 121 -0.31 8.20 14.04
N VAL A 122 -0.35 9.43 13.52
CA VAL A 122 0.72 10.41 13.66
C VAL A 122 0.21 11.64 14.40
N ILE A 123 0.85 11.94 15.53
CA ILE A 123 0.58 13.15 16.32
C ILE A 123 1.55 14.25 15.86
N VAL A 124 1.04 15.24 15.14
CA VAL A 124 1.81 16.38 14.64
C VAL A 124 1.66 17.55 15.60
N LYS A 125 2.80 18.07 16.07
CA LYS A 125 2.90 19.22 16.98
C LYS A 125 3.45 20.44 16.26
#